data_AF-A0A086A2F6-F1
#
_entry.id   AF-A0A086A2F6-F1
#
_cell.length_a   1.000
_cell.length_b   1.000
_cell.length_c   1.000
_cell.angle_alpha   90.00
_cell.angle_beta   90.00
_cell.angle_gamma   90.00
#
_symmetry.space_group_name_H-M   'P 1'
#
loop_
_entity.id
_entity.type
_entity.pdbx_description
1 polymer ?
#
loop_
_entity_poly.entity_id
_entity_poly.type
_entity_poly.pdbx_seq_one_letter_code
_entity_poly.pdbx_strand_id
1 'polypeptide(L)'
;MTVKVLTNTLLGIALVMFQSCVGNNITEEDSISDSKQGKLASSLASSSFNVPVAGNSFLTVKPSGANEVITSAKLANWTNSNTVISTYFRVSNTGTLNIGLKASVPSGTSIVKVTVGNISKNVTLAGSAYTNYIAGDFTISSPGYVKVDLQGVSKTGGYFADVTDITFSGSASTGTNIFSNNTSYYYWARRGPSCHLNYTIPTSNNVSYYYNEVTVPTGEDKIGSYFMANGFAEGYFGMQVNSATERRILFSVWSPFQTDDPNSIPADQKTILNRAGSGVTIGEFGNEGSGGQSYYKYNWVAGQTYKFLLKGEPDGTGKTDYTAWFLPPGTSAWKLIASWKRPQTNTYLKRFHSFLENFNPENGYQGRKVEFKNQWVRTSDGTWMPVSTAKFSVDNTYNAQQRIDAMGGTSNNAFYLQNGGFFSTIVAPGTQFSVTAPSQAPNIDLSTLP
;
A
#
# COMPACT_ATOMS: atom_id res chain seq x y z
N MET A 1 -34.04 66.22 15.14
CA MET A 1 -35.47 66.18 15.52
C MET A 1 -36.14 65.17 14.61
N THR A 2 -36.92 64.21 15.14
CA THR A 2 -37.77 63.21 14.40
C THR A 2 -37.00 62.25 13.46
N VAL A 3 -36.80 60.93 13.67
CA VAL A 3 -37.53 59.79 14.30
C VAL A 3 -38.60 59.11 13.41
N LYS A 4 -38.27 57.88 12.95
CA LYS A 4 -39.08 56.66 12.68
C LYS A 4 -38.12 55.65 12.00
N VAL A 5 -37.73 54.47 12.51
CA VAL A 5 -38.36 53.35 13.23
C VAL A 5 -39.22 52.45 12.35
N LEU A 6 -38.69 51.25 12.04
CA LEU A 6 -39.36 49.92 12.14
C LEU A 6 -38.41 48.78 11.67
N THR A 7 -37.99 47.93 12.63
CA THR A 7 -38.04 46.43 12.66
C THR A 7 -37.63 45.58 11.44
N ASN A 8 -37.12 44.34 11.55
CA ASN A 8 -36.50 43.47 12.57
C ASN A 8 -36.56 42.06 11.92
N THR A 9 -35.49 41.27 11.91
CA THR A 9 -35.59 39.81 11.65
C THR A 9 -34.63 39.04 12.54
N LEU A 10 -35.07 37.86 12.98
CA LEU A 10 -34.59 37.09 14.12
C LEU A 10 -33.15 36.56 14.00
N LEU A 11 -32.48 36.50 15.16
CA LEU A 11 -31.44 35.53 15.48
C LEU A 11 -31.96 34.67 16.65
N GLY A 12 -31.87 33.34 16.57
CA GLY A 12 -32.45 32.44 17.58
C GLY A 12 -31.72 31.11 17.67
N ILE A 13 -30.88 30.97 18.71
CA ILE A 13 -30.16 29.74 19.03
C ILE A 13 -31.08 28.79 19.80
N ALA A 14 -31.10 27.51 19.43
CA ALA A 14 -31.79 26.46 20.18
C ALA A 14 -30.78 25.55 20.89
N LEU A 15 -30.73 25.67 22.22
CA LEU A 15 -30.06 24.74 23.13
C LEU A 15 -31.16 24.06 23.95
N VAL A 16 -31.21 22.73 23.99
CA VAL A 16 -32.21 21.99 24.78
C VAL A 16 -31.53 20.95 25.66
N MET A 17 -31.62 21.18 26.96
CA MET A 17 -31.49 20.18 28.03
C MET A 17 -32.72 20.35 28.92
N PHE A 18 -33.39 19.26 29.32
CA PHE A 18 -34.12 19.20 30.59
C PHE A 18 -34.30 17.75 31.07
N GLN A 19 -34.70 17.63 32.34
CA GLN A 19 -34.47 16.48 33.21
C GLN A 19 -35.65 15.50 33.34
N SER A 20 -35.29 14.35 33.91
CA SER A 20 -36.10 13.33 34.61
C SER A 20 -37.44 13.74 35.24
N CYS A 21 -38.36 12.77 35.28
CA CYS A 21 -39.26 12.54 36.42
C CYS A 21 -39.42 11.02 36.69
N VAL A 22 -39.59 10.65 37.95
CA VAL A 22 -39.81 9.28 38.45
C VAL A 22 -41.28 9.14 38.88
N GLY A 23 -41.87 7.95 38.72
CA GLY A 23 -43.18 7.62 39.28
C GLY A 23 -43.34 6.12 39.52
N ASN A 24 -43.45 5.72 40.79
CA ASN A 24 -43.88 4.38 41.20
C ASN A 24 -45.41 4.31 41.24
N ASN A 25 -45.98 3.12 40.99
CA ASN A 25 -47.03 2.54 41.83
C ASN A 25 -47.20 1.03 41.57
N ILE A 26 -47.71 0.33 42.58
CA ILE A 26 -47.82 -1.13 42.70
C ILE A 26 -49.30 -1.52 42.74
N THR A 27 -49.69 -2.63 42.10
CA THR A 27 -50.80 -3.50 42.51
C THR A 27 -50.56 -4.95 42.03
N GLU A 28 -50.72 -5.92 42.93
CA GLU A 28 -50.96 -7.36 42.65
C GLU A 28 -52.37 -7.52 42.02
N GLU A 29 -52.86 -8.59 41.36
CA GLU A 29 -52.87 -10.06 41.53
C GLU A 29 -53.22 -10.70 40.15
N ASP A 30 -53.18 -12.02 39.85
CA ASP A 30 -52.42 -13.18 40.36
C ASP A 30 -52.55 -14.35 39.34
N SER A 31 -51.76 -15.41 39.51
CA SER A 31 -52.07 -16.83 39.24
C SER A 31 -51.69 -17.51 37.90
N ILE A 32 -51.09 -18.70 38.08
CA ILE A 32 -51.07 -19.94 37.26
C ILE A 32 -49.89 -20.25 36.29
N SER A 33 -49.22 -21.34 36.67
CA SER A 33 -48.48 -22.35 35.89
C SER A 33 -46.99 -22.17 35.59
N ASP A 34 -46.22 -22.84 36.44
CA ASP A 34 -44.87 -23.34 36.20
C ASP A 34 -44.87 -24.40 35.08
N SER A 35 -44.02 -24.26 34.06
CA SER A 35 -43.26 -25.41 33.49
C SER A 35 -42.25 -25.00 32.41
N LYS A 36 -41.17 -25.78 32.33
CA LYS A 36 -40.11 -25.81 31.31
C LYS A 36 -39.08 -24.68 31.35
N GLN A 37 -38.00 -24.95 32.09
CA GLN A 37 -36.66 -24.49 31.75
C GLN A 37 -36.28 -24.91 30.32
N GLY A 38 -36.56 -24.04 29.34
CA GLY A 38 -35.97 -24.13 28.02
C GLY A 38 -34.57 -23.51 28.03
N LYS A 39 -33.53 -24.28 27.68
CA LYS A 39 -32.20 -23.72 27.39
C LYS A 39 -32.31 -22.72 26.24
N LEU A 40 -32.33 -21.42 26.55
CA LEU A 40 -32.01 -20.35 25.61
C LEU A 40 -30.50 -20.39 25.29
N ALA A 41 -30.08 -21.44 24.58
CA ALA A 41 -28.88 -21.38 23.79
C ALA A 41 -29.19 -20.45 22.61
N SER A 42 -28.85 -19.18 22.75
CA SER A 42 -28.86 -18.24 21.63
C SER A 42 -27.86 -18.74 20.60
N SER A 43 -28.38 -19.38 19.56
CA SER A 43 -27.61 -19.69 18.36
C SER A 43 -27.30 -18.38 17.66
N LEU A 44 -26.25 -17.71 18.11
CA LEU A 44 -25.51 -16.74 17.30
C LEU A 44 -25.09 -17.51 16.04
N ALA A 45 -25.84 -17.32 14.97
CA ALA A 45 -25.48 -17.84 13.66
C ALA A 45 -24.10 -17.27 13.34
N SER A 46 -23.07 -18.13 13.39
CA SER A 46 -21.70 -17.71 13.14
C SER A 46 -21.64 -17.15 11.72
N SER A 47 -21.44 -15.83 11.61
CA SER A 47 -21.36 -15.16 10.32
C SER A 47 -20.27 -15.81 9.47
N SER A 48 -20.69 -16.35 8.32
CA SER A 48 -19.76 -16.91 7.35
C SER A 48 -19.31 -15.80 6.41
N PHE A 49 -18.01 -15.59 6.35
CA PHE A 49 -17.37 -14.61 5.49
C PHE A 49 -16.96 -15.29 4.19
N ASN A 50 -17.16 -14.60 3.07
CA ASN A 50 -16.65 -14.99 1.76
C ASN A 50 -15.47 -14.08 1.43
N VAL A 51 -14.31 -14.65 1.14
CA VAL A 51 -13.07 -13.96 0.75
C VAL A 51 -12.86 -14.15 -0.75
N PRO A 52 -13.19 -13.16 -1.59
CA PRO A 52 -13.15 -13.33 -3.03
C PRO A 52 -11.71 -13.52 -3.52
N VAL A 53 -11.44 -14.60 -4.24
CA VAL A 53 -10.06 -14.93 -4.67
C VAL A 53 -9.50 -13.87 -5.62
N ALA A 54 -10.38 -13.21 -6.38
CA ALA A 54 -10.07 -12.14 -7.30
C ALA A 54 -9.39 -10.91 -6.66
N GLY A 55 -9.62 -10.66 -5.36
CA GLY A 55 -9.01 -9.56 -4.60
C GLY A 55 -7.96 -9.99 -3.59
N ASN A 56 -7.90 -11.29 -3.25
CA ASN A 56 -7.20 -11.77 -2.04
C ASN A 56 -6.25 -12.95 -2.27
N SER A 57 -6.20 -13.51 -3.49
CA SER A 57 -5.38 -14.68 -3.80
C SER A 57 -4.22 -14.37 -4.74
N PHE A 58 -3.21 -15.24 -4.71
CA PHE A 58 -1.98 -15.17 -5.51
C PHE A 58 -1.52 -16.56 -5.90
N LEU A 59 -0.91 -16.69 -7.08
CA LEU A 59 -0.25 -17.92 -7.53
C LEU A 59 1.17 -17.93 -6.94
N THR A 60 1.31 -18.37 -5.69
CA THR A 60 2.55 -18.25 -4.91
C THR A 60 3.61 -19.29 -5.27
N VAL A 61 3.17 -20.42 -5.83
CA VAL A 61 4.00 -21.32 -6.64
C VAL A 61 3.30 -21.51 -7.97
N LYS A 62 3.95 -21.15 -9.08
CA LYS A 62 3.45 -21.35 -10.44
C LYS A 62 4.54 -22.00 -11.30
N PRO A 63 4.42 -23.29 -11.65
CA PRO A 63 5.35 -23.95 -12.56
C PRO A 63 5.37 -23.29 -13.94
N SER A 64 6.48 -23.43 -14.67
CA SER A 64 6.56 -22.98 -16.07
C SER A 64 5.50 -23.70 -16.93
N GLY A 65 4.87 -22.96 -17.84
CA GLY A 65 3.78 -23.47 -18.70
C GLY A 65 2.44 -23.73 -18.00
N ALA A 66 2.31 -23.43 -16.70
CA ALA A 66 1.06 -23.62 -15.98
C ALA A 66 0.05 -22.50 -16.32
N ASN A 67 -1.19 -22.88 -16.67
CA ASN A 67 -2.18 -21.98 -17.26
C ASN A 67 -3.13 -21.32 -16.25
N GLU A 68 -2.90 -21.53 -14.95
CA GLU A 68 -3.73 -20.93 -13.89
C GLU A 68 -3.76 -19.42 -13.97
N VAL A 69 -4.94 -18.86 -13.74
CA VAL A 69 -5.15 -17.42 -13.69
C VAL A 69 -6.18 -17.07 -12.63
N ILE A 70 -5.89 -16.01 -11.88
CA ILE A 70 -6.86 -15.34 -11.01
C ILE A 70 -7.46 -14.22 -11.86
N THR A 71 -8.72 -14.40 -12.25
CA THR A 71 -9.50 -13.42 -13.01
C THR A 71 -10.17 -12.42 -12.06
N SER A 72 -10.86 -11.42 -12.61
CA SER A 72 -11.69 -10.48 -11.83
C SER A 72 -12.86 -11.12 -11.06
N ALA A 73 -13.16 -12.41 -11.30
CA ALA A 73 -14.27 -13.12 -10.66
C ALA A 73 -13.89 -14.45 -9.97
N LYS A 74 -12.85 -15.14 -10.44
CA LYS A 74 -12.50 -16.50 -9.99
C LYS A 74 -11.05 -16.91 -10.30
N LEU A 75 -10.55 -17.90 -9.56
CA LEU A 75 -9.49 -18.79 -10.02
C LEU A 75 -10.06 -19.66 -11.16
N ALA A 76 -9.37 -19.67 -12.29
CA ALA A 76 -9.74 -20.43 -13.49
C ALA A 76 -8.53 -21.19 -14.07
N ASN A 77 -8.81 -22.10 -15.01
CA ASN A 77 -7.81 -22.91 -15.73
C ASN A 77 -6.89 -23.75 -14.81
N TRP A 78 -7.40 -24.15 -13.63
CA TRP A 78 -6.62 -24.86 -12.63
C TRP A 78 -6.35 -26.31 -13.01
N THR A 79 -5.18 -26.55 -13.61
CA THR A 79 -4.83 -27.81 -14.25
C THR A 79 -3.60 -28.48 -13.66
N ASN A 80 -2.67 -27.72 -13.06
CA ASN A 80 -1.40 -28.21 -12.54
C ASN A 80 -1.44 -28.45 -11.02
N SER A 81 -1.13 -29.68 -10.58
CA SER A 81 -1.07 -30.06 -9.15
C SER A 81 0.09 -29.42 -8.39
N ASN A 82 1.11 -28.94 -9.10
CA ASN A 82 2.25 -28.23 -8.50
C ASN A 82 2.01 -26.72 -8.36
N THR A 83 0.89 -26.19 -8.87
CA THR A 83 0.48 -24.80 -8.62
C THR A 83 -0.10 -24.69 -7.20
N VAL A 84 0.39 -23.72 -6.43
CA VAL A 84 -0.14 -23.35 -5.10
C VAL A 84 -0.78 -21.98 -5.19
N ILE A 85 -2.05 -21.90 -4.77
CA ILE A 85 -2.83 -20.67 -4.73
C ILE A 85 -3.02 -20.28 -3.27
N SER A 86 -2.44 -19.14 -2.85
CA SER A 86 -2.55 -18.66 -1.47
C SER A 86 -3.56 -17.53 -1.38
N THR A 87 -4.56 -17.68 -0.51
CA THR A 87 -5.55 -16.64 -0.19
C THR A 87 -5.28 -16.09 1.20
N TYR A 88 -5.40 -14.78 1.37
CA TYR A 88 -5.06 -14.09 2.60
C TYR A 88 -6.24 -13.26 3.13
N PHE A 89 -6.48 -13.36 4.44
CA PHE A 89 -7.39 -12.50 5.19
C PHE A 89 -6.88 -12.34 6.61
N ARG A 90 -7.19 -11.24 7.29
CA ARG A 90 -6.82 -10.99 8.69
C ARG A 90 -7.99 -11.31 9.60
N VAL A 91 -7.69 -11.86 10.78
CA VAL A 91 -8.63 -11.98 11.91
C VAL A 91 -8.04 -11.30 13.16
N SER A 92 -8.88 -10.72 14.03
CA SER A 92 -8.44 -10.10 15.28
C SER A 92 -8.38 -11.05 16.48
N ASN A 93 -9.02 -12.22 16.40
CA ASN A 93 -9.20 -13.13 17.53
C ASN A 93 -8.49 -14.47 17.28
N THR A 94 -8.18 -15.18 18.38
CA THR A 94 -7.69 -16.56 18.36
C THR A 94 -8.84 -17.57 18.42
N GLY A 95 -8.50 -18.86 18.24
CA GLY A 95 -9.44 -19.97 18.33
C GLY A 95 -9.73 -20.62 16.97
N THR A 96 -10.88 -21.25 16.82
CA THR A 96 -11.18 -22.06 15.63
C THR A 96 -11.68 -21.21 14.47
N LEU A 97 -11.16 -21.48 13.27
CA LEU A 97 -11.78 -21.15 11.99
C LEU A 97 -12.25 -22.43 11.30
N ASN A 98 -13.54 -22.52 10.99
CA ASN A 98 -14.04 -23.45 9.98
C ASN A 98 -13.74 -22.84 8.60
N ILE A 99 -12.93 -23.53 7.78
CA ILE A 99 -12.56 -23.09 6.44
C ILE A 99 -13.32 -23.91 5.40
N GLY A 100 -13.73 -23.25 4.32
CA GLY A 100 -14.26 -23.88 3.11
C GLY A 100 -13.85 -23.13 1.85
N LEU A 101 -14.34 -23.60 0.71
CA LEU A 101 -14.17 -22.97 -0.58
C LEU A 101 -15.46 -23.04 -1.40
N LYS A 102 -15.78 -21.96 -2.11
CA LYS A 102 -16.91 -21.89 -3.03
C LYS A 102 -16.43 -22.18 -4.44
N ALA A 103 -16.81 -23.34 -4.96
CA ALA A 103 -16.19 -23.91 -6.15
C ALA A 103 -17.20 -24.59 -7.09
N SER A 104 -16.80 -24.78 -8.35
CA SER A 104 -17.52 -25.54 -9.38
C SER A 104 -16.55 -26.48 -10.12
N VAL A 105 -17.03 -27.69 -10.43
CA VAL A 105 -16.35 -28.73 -11.23
C VAL A 105 -17.35 -29.29 -12.24
N PRO A 106 -17.53 -28.63 -13.41
CA PRO A 106 -18.58 -28.98 -14.37
C PRO A 106 -18.48 -30.37 -15.02
N SER A 107 -17.32 -31.02 -14.95
CA SER A 107 -17.12 -32.37 -15.48
C SER A 107 -16.11 -33.14 -14.62
N GLY A 108 -16.48 -34.37 -14.28
CA GLY A 108 -15.70 -35.24 -13.39
C GLY A 108 -15.72 -34.80 -11.93
N THR A 109 -14.71 -35.27 -11.20
CA THR A 109 -14.50 -35.03 -9.76
C THR A 109 -13.04 -34.65 -9.56
N SER A 110 -12.74 -33.83 -8.56
CA SER A 110 -11.37 -33.55 -8.13
C SER A 110 -11.20 -33.67 -6.62
N ILE A 111 -9.94 -33.80 -6.20
CA ILE A 111 -9.50 -33.67 -4.82
C ILE A 111 -8.51 -32.52 -4.77
N VAL A 112 -8.76 -31.55 -3.88
CA VAL A 112 -7.85 -30.44 -3.59
C VAL A 112 -7.43 -30.49 -2.13
N LYS A 113 -6.20 -30.05 -1.85
CA LYS A 113 -5.63 -29.93 -0.51
C LYS A 113 -5.74 -28.47 -0.06
N VAL A 114 -6.44 -28.24 1.04
CA VAL A 114 -6.54 -26.95 1.72
C VAL A 114 -5.58 -26.96 2.91
N THR A 115 -4.70 -25.96 3.04
CA THR A 115 -3.69 -25.91 4.11
C THR A 115 -3.72 -24.57 4.84
N VAL A 116 -3.68 -24.62 6.16
CA VAL A 116 -3.54 -23.44 7.05
C VAL A 116 -2.46 -23.76 8.08
N GLY A 117 -1.39 -22.95 8.09
CA GLY A 117 -0.18 -23.29 8.84
C GLY A 117 0.38 -24.65 8.40
N ASN A 118 0.59 -25.55 9.36
CA ASN A 118 1.12 -26.90 9.10
C ASN A 118 0.03 -27.98 8.94
N ILE A 119 -1.26 -27.60 8.97
CA ILE A 119 -2.37 -28.56 8.88
C ILE A 119 -2.95 -28.52 7.47
N SER A 120 -3.00 -29.68 6.82
CA SER A 120 -3.64 -29.87 5.51
C SER A 120 -4.87 -30.77 5.62
N LYS A 121 -5.90 -30.49 4.82
CA LYS A 121 -7.11 -31.32 4.66
C LYS A 121 -7.45 -31.47 3.18
N ASN A 122 -7.85 -32.67 2.77
CA ASN A 122 -8.31 -32.93 1.41
C ASN A 122 -9.82 -32.70 1.32
N VAL A 123 -10.26 -32.09 0.21
CA VAL A 123 -11.65 -31.77 -0.09
C VAL A 123 -11.99 -32.32 -1.47
N THR A 124 -13.03 -33.14 -1.55
CA THR A 124 -13.55 -33.67 -2.81
C THR A 124 -14.55 -32.68 -3.40
N LEU A 125 -14.37 -32.33 -4.67
CA LEU A 125 -15.19 -31.35 -5.40
C LEU A 125 -15.84 -31.99 -6.62
N ALA A 126 -17.14 -31.76 -6.85
CA ALA A 126 -17.88 -32.30 -8.00
C ALA A 126 -19.17 -31.50 -8.26
N GLY A 127 -19.50 -31.24 -9.52
CA GLY A 127 -20.76 -30.63 -9.93
C GLY A 127 -20.62 -29.22 -10.50
N SER A 128 -21.48 -28.87 -11.45
CA SER A 128 -21.40 -27.64 -12.25
C SER A 128 -21.86 -26.36 -11.53
N ALA A 129 -22.67 -26.47 -10.48
CA ALA A 129 -23.11 -25.34 -9.68
C ALA A 129 -22.06 -24.92 -8.64
N TYR A 130 -21.86 -23.61 -8.46
CA TYR A 130 -20.99 -23.09 -7.40
C TYR A 130 -21.55 -23.44 -6.01
N THR A 131 -20.85 -24.33 -5.32
CA THR A 131 -21.26 -24.88 -4.01
C THR A 131 -20.16 -24.61 -2.99
N ASN A 132 -20.54 -24.44 -1.72
CA ASN A 132 -19.58 -24.32 -0.62
C ASN A 132 -19.16 -25.72 -0.16
N TYR A 133 -17.88 -26.05 -0.29
CA TYR A 133 -17.28 -27.27 0.22
C TYR A 133 -16.52 -26.95 1.51
N ILE A 134 -16.82 -27.67 2.59
CA ILE A 134 -16.17 -27.48 3.89
C ILE A 134 -14.85 -28.26 3.90
N ALA A 135 -13.74 -27.57 4.13
CA ALA A 135 -12.45 -28.19 4.43
C ALA A 135 -12.37 -28.58 5.91
N GLY A 136 -13.04 -27.83 6.78
CA GLY A 136 -13.21 -28.09 8.21
C GLY A 136 -12.37 -27.16 9.08
N ASP A 137 -12.16 -27.57 10.33
CA ASP A 137 -11.67 -26.68 11.39
C ASP A 137 -10.14 -26.56 11.49
N PHE A 138 -9.65 -25.34 11.69
CA PHE A 138 -8.23 -24.99 11.86
C PHE A 138 -8.07 -24.05 13.06
N THR A 139 -7.05 -24.27 13.89
CA THR A 139 -6.79 -23.45 15.08
C THR A 139 -5.89 -22.26 14.73
N ILE A 140 -6.35 -21.05 15.04
CA ILE A 140 -5.59 -19.79 14.96
C ILE A 140 -5.05 -19.45 16.34
N SER A 141 -3.74 -19.57 16.53
CA SER A 141 -3.06 -19.34 17.81
C SER A 141 -2.73 -17.88 18.10
N SER A 142 -2.74 -17.00 17.09
CA SER A 142 -2.40 -15.58 17.22
C SER A 142 -3.25 -14.71 16.29
N PRO A 143 -3.70 -13.51 16.73
CA PRO A 143 -4.33 -12.53 15.84
C PRO A 143 -3.41 -12.12 14.71
N GLY A 144 -3.88 -12.16 13.46
CA GLY A 144 -3.01 -11.90 12.33
C GLY A 144 -3.64 -12.19 10.99
N TYR A 145 -2.82 -12.09 9.94
CA TYR A 145 -3.14 -12.64 8.63
C TYR A 145 -3.08 -14.16 8.66
N VAL A 146 -4.17 -14.76 8.21
CA VAL A 146 -4.31 -16.19 7.93
C VAL A 146 -4.02 -16.40 6.44
N LYS A 147 -3.13 -17.35 6.15
CA LYS A 147 -2.85 -17.85 4.81
C LYS A 147 -3.56 -19.17 4.60
N VAL A 148 -4.41 -19.25 3.58
CA VAL A 148 -5.08 -20.48 3.15
C VAL A 148 -4.52 -20.87 1.79
N ASP A 149 -3.76 -21.97 1.75
CA ASP A 149 -3.20 -22.52 0.51
C ASP A 149 -4.11 -23.59 -0.08
N LEU A 150 -4.36 -23.47 -1.39
CA LEU A 150 -4.99 -24.49 -2.23
C LEU A 150 -3.94 -25.16 -3.13
N GLN A 151 -3.97 -26.49 -3.20
CA GLN A 151 -3.15 -27.28 -4.12
C GLN A 151 -3.97 -28.44 -4.71
N GLY A 152 -3.81 -28.72 -6.01
CA GLY A 152 -4.51 -29.84 -6.67
C GLY A 152 -3.86 -31.19 -6.31
N VAL A 153 -4.67 -32.20 -5.97
CA VAL A 153 -4.18 -33.56 -5.63
C VAL A 153 -4.47 -34.54 -6.75
N SER A 154 -5.73 -34.69 -7.13
CA SER A 154 -6.16 -35.56 -8.24
C SER A 154 -7.42 -35.00 -8.90
N LYS A 155 -7.68 -35.40 -10.15
CA LYS A 155 -8.86 -35.00 -10.93
C LYS A 155 -9.16 -36.06 -11.99
N THR A 156 -10.45 -36.26 -12.30
CA THR A 156 -10.89 -37.09 -13.45
C THR A 156 -11.31 -36.25 -14.64
N GLY A 157 -11.69 -34.99 -14.43
CA GLY A 157 -11.93 -33.99 -15.47
C GLY A 157 -10.67 -33.23 -15.88
N GLY A 158 -10.82 -32.29 -16.83
CA GLY A 158 -9.69 -31.51 -17.37
C GLY A 158 -9.01 -30.59 -16.35
N TYR A 159 -9.73 -30.11 -15.34
CA TYR A 159 -9.25 -29.15 -14.35
C TYR A 159 -9.74 -29.48 -12.92
N PHE A 160 -9.10 -28.92 -11.90
CA PHE A 160 -9.41 -29.17 -10.49
C PHE A 160 -10.70 -28.48 -10.07
N ALA A 161 -10.80 -27.17 -10.24
CA ALA A 161 -12.03 -26.40 -10.00
C ALA A 161 -11.94 -24.99 -10.58
N ASP A 162 -13.10 -24.38 -10.78
CA ASP A 162 -13.27 -22.92 -10.74
C ASP A 162 -13.59 -22.53 -9.29
N VAL A 163 -12.90 -21.54 -8.72
CA VAL A 163 -13.10 -21.12 -7.31
C VAL A 163 -13.36 -19.62 -7.25
N THR A 164 -14.45 -19.18 -6.62
CA THR A 164 -14.77 -17.75 -6.45
C THR A 164 -14.30 -17.21 -5.10
N ASP A 165 -14.44 -18.02 -4.04
CA ASP A 165 -14.23 -17.57 -2.66
C ASP A 165 -13.55 -18.65 -1.81
N ILE A 166 -12.70 -18.23 -0.88
CA ILE A 166 -12.45 -18.98 0.36
C ILE A 166 -13.49 -18.54 1.37
N THR A 167 -14.13 -19.48 2.06
CA THR A 167 -15.12 -19.16 3.10
C THR A 167 -14.53 -19.41 4.48
N PHE A 168 -14.88 -18.58 5.47
CA PHE A 168 -14.50 -18.81 6.86
C PHE A 168 -15.58 -18.41 7.87
N SER A 169 -15.65 -19.13 8.98
CA SER A 169 -16.45 -18.80 10.17
C SER A 169 -15.79 -19.38 11.44
N GLY A 170 -16.37 -19.16 12.62
CA GLY A 170 -15.89 -19.76 13.88
C GLY A 170 -15.51 -18.72 14.94
N SER A 171 -14.91 -19.16 16.05
CA SER A 171 -14.62 -18.26 17.18
C SER A 171 -13.58 -17.19 16.83
N ALA A 172 -12.58 -17.53 16.00
CA ALA A 172 -11.56 -16.58 15.59
C ALA A 172 -12.08 -15.48 14.63
N SER A 173 -13.22 -15.70 13.95
CA SER A 173 -13.84 -14.71 13.06
C SER A 173 -14.86 -13.79 13.75
N THR A 174 -15.02 -13.88 15.08
CA THR A 174 -16.01 -13.10 15.84
C THR A 174 -15.63 -11.62 16.05
N GLY A 175 -14.40 -11.24 15.75
CA GLY A 175 -13.91 -9.87 15.85
C GLY A 175 -13.76 -9.18 14.50
N THR A 176 -12.85 -8.20 14.42
CA THR A 176 -12.56 -7.47 13.18
C THR A 176 -11.80 -8.35 12.21
N ASN A 177 -12.40 -8.61 11.05
CA ASN A 177 -11.77 -9.34 9.96
C ASN A 177 -11.48 -8.37 8.80
N ILE A 178 -10.28 -8.46 8.19
CA ILE A 178 -9.84 -7.56 7.12
C ILE A 178 -9.41 -8.37 5.90
N PHE A 179 -10.06 -8.12 4.78
CA PHE A 179 -9.73 -8.64 3.45
C PHE A 179 -10.34 -7.69 2.42
N SER A 180 -9.88 -7.76 1.17
CA SER A 180 -10.46 -6.93 0.11
C SER A 180 -11.84 -7.46 -0.25
N ASN A 181 -12.87 -6.74 0.21
CA ASN A 181 -14.28 -7.07 0.04
C ASN A 181 -14.98 -6.13 -0.96
N ASN A 182 -14.28 -5.09 -1.44
CA ASN A 182 -14.77 -4.17 -2.45
C ASN A 182 -14.06 -4.41 -3.80
N THR A 183 -14.84 -4.70 -4.85
CA THR A 183 -14.32 -4.99 -6.19
C THR A 183 -13.51 -3.85 -6.80
N SER A 184 -13.82 -2.59 -6.48
CA SER A 184 -13.03 -1.44 -6.96
C SER A 184 -11.61 -1.41 -6.39
N TYR A 185 -11.37 -2.12 -5.29
CA TYR A 185 -10.06 -2.22 -4.66
C TYR A 185 -9.28 -3.48 -5.04
N TYR A 186 -9.81 -4.46 -5.76
CA TYR A 186 -9.10 -5.74 -6.00
C TYR A 186 -7.71 -5.55 -6.63
N TYR A 187 -7.57 -4.67 -7.62
CA TYR A 187 -6.27 -4.34 -8.21
C TYR A 187 -5.32 -3.70 -7.17
N TRP A 188 -5.82 -2.72 -6.41
CA TRP A 188 -5.06 -1.95 -5.42
C TRP A 188 -4.69 -2.78 -4.17
N ALA A 189 -5.57 -3.64 -3.69
CA ALA A 189 -5.33 -4.56 -2.59
C ALA A 189 -4.37 -5.70 -2.98
N ARG A 190 -4.43 -6.20 -4.23
CA ARG A 190 -3.44 -7.15 -4.73
C ARG A 190 -2.06 -6.52 -4.91
N ARG A 191 -1.98 -5.25 -5.36
CA ARG A 191 -0.73 -4.46 -5.23
C ARG A 191 -0.29 -4.37 -3.75
N GLY A 192 -1.20 -3.94 -2.89
CA GLY A 192 -0.99 -3.76 -1.45
C GLY A 192 -0.73 -2.29 -1.07
N PRO A 193 -0.91 -1.95 0.21
CA PRO A 193 -0.87 -0.58 0.68
C PRO A 193 0.52 0.04 0.51
N SER A 194 0.64 1.09 -0.30
CA SER A 194 1.83 1.94 -0.34
C SER A 194 1.97 2.71 0.98
N CYS A 195 3.21 2.94 1.41
CA CYS A 195 3.51 3.60 2.67
C CYS A 195 4.67 4.59 2.55
N HIS A 196 4.70 5.57 3.45
CA HIS A 196 5.45 6.81 3.26
C HIS A 196 6.07 7.30 4.57
N LEU A 197 7.19 8.01 4.45
CA LEU A 197 7.80 8.82 5.51
C LEU A 197 7.78 10.28 5.07
N ASN A 198 7.08 11.12 5.84
CA ASN A 198 6.98 12.56 5.60
C ASN A 198 7.97 13.27 6.52
N TYR A 199 9.02 13.88 5.97
CA TYR A 199 10.13 14.39 6.78
C TYR A 199 9.83 15.76 7.39
N THR A 200 10.20 15.94 8.65
CA THR A 200 10.16 17.23 9.33
C THR A 200 11.44 18.00 9.01
N ILE A 201 11.30 19.09 8.25
CA ILE A 201 12.41 19.95 7.88
C ILE A 201 12.72 20.94 9.02
N PRO A 202 13.99 21.09 9.45
CA PRO A 202 14.37 21.89 10.62
C PRO A 202 14.45 23.40 10.33
N THR A 203 13.72 23.91 9.33
CA THR A 203 13.77 25.33 8.95
C THR A 203 12.50 25.76 8.21
N SER A 204 12.19 27.06 8.29
CA SER A 204 11.18 27.75 7.47
C SER A 204 11.79 28.47 6.27
N ASN A 205 13.13 28.50 6.13
CA ASN A 205 13.81 29.07 4.98
C ASN A 205 13.52 28.26 3.70
N ASN A 206 13.66 28.91 2.54
CA ASN A 206 13.62 28.25 1.25
C ASN A 206 14.71 27.16 1.15
N VAL A 207 14.34 25.97 0.67
CA VAL A 207 15.23 24.82 0.52
C VAL A 207 15.49 24.53 -0.96
N SER A 208 16.75 24.72 -1.37
CA SER A 208 17.19 24.45 -2.74
C SER A 208 17.53 22.99 -3.00
N TYR A 209 18.12 22.28 -2.01
CA TYR A 209 18.55 20.89 -2.20
C TYR A 209 18.00 19.93 -1.15
N TYR A 210 17.78 18.67 -1.56
CA TYR A 210 17.41 17.55 -0.73
C TYR A 210 18.31 16.34 -1.05
N TYR A 211 18.91 15.76 -0.02
CA TYR A 211 19.80 14.60 -0.09
C TYR A 211 19.26 13.46 0.79
N ASN A 212 19.34 12.22 0.28
CA ASN A 212 18.94 11.00 0.99
C ASN A 212 19.84 9.83 0.55
N GLU A 213 20.07 8.88 1.45
CA GLU A 213 20.74 7.61 1.15
C GLU A 213 19.77 6.43 1.31
N VAL A 214 19.72 5.54 0.33
CA VAL A 214 18.77 4.42 0.28
C VAL A 214 19.51 3.09 0.27
N THR A 215 19.20 2.22 1.22
CA THR A 215 19.64 0.82 1.22
C THR A 215 18.40 -0.08 1.11
N VAL A 216 18.32 -0.92 0.07
CA VAL A 216 17.32 -2.01 0.02
C VAL A 216 18.02 -3.27 0.54
N PRO A 217 17.59 -3.90 1.65
CA PRO A 217 18.25 -5.10 2.18
C PRO A 217 18.22 -6.28 1.20
N THR A 218 19.21 -7.17 1.28
CA THR A 218 19.31 -8.35 0.41
C THR A 218 18.05 -9.20 0.47
N GLY A 219 17.42 -9.42 -0.68
CA GLY A 219 16.19 -10.21 -0.82
C GLY A 219 14.90 -9.41 -0.68
N GLU A 220 14.94 -8.13 -0.32
CA GLU A 220 13.77 -7.24 -0.22
C GLU A 220 13.44 -6.52 -1.54
N ASP A 221 14.30 -6.69 -2.56
CA ASP A 221 14.25 -6.09 -3.89
C ASP A 221 13.32 -6.85 -4.86
N LYS A 222 12.08 -7.09 -4.44
CA LYS A 222 11.08 -7.82 -5.23
C LYS A 222 10.76 -7.08 -6.54
N ILE A 223 10.49 -7.82 -7.62
CA ILE A 223 9.97 -7.22 -8.87
C ILE A 223 8.65 -6.51 -8.59
N GLY A 224 8.43 -5.37 -9.24
CA GLY A 224 7.27 -4.51 -8.98
C GLY A 224 7.48 -3.50 -7.86
N SER A 225 8.67 -3.41 -7.25
CA SER A 225 8.92 -2.44 -6.17
C SER A 225 9.35 -1.09 -6.71
N TYR A 226 8.82 0.00 -6.14
CA TYR A 226 9.39 1.34 -6.24
C TYR A 226 9.85 1.81 -4.85
N PHE A 227 11.16 2.05 -4.74
CA PHE A 227 11.85 2.59 -3.57
C PHE A 227 12.10 4.08 -3.83
N MET A 228 11.14 4.91 -3.46
CA MET A 228 11.17 6.34 -3.77
C MET A 228 11.95 7.10 -2.68
N ALA A 229 13.03 7.76 -3.09
CA ALA A 229 14.03 8.36 -2.21
C ALA A 229 13.71 9.83 -1.87
N ASN A 230 13.61 10.67 -2.90
CA ASN A 230 13.50 12.12 -2.77
C ASN A 230 12.18 12.61 -3.40
N GLY A 231 11.09 12.46 -2.64
CA GLY A 231 9.80 13.00 -3.00
C GLY A 231 9.67 14.46 -2.59
N PHE A 232 8.98 15.22 -3.42
CA PHE A 232 8.69 16.64 -3.22
C PHE A 232 7.27 16.95 -3.68
N ALA A 233 6.82 18.18 -3.47
CA ALA A 233 5.42 18.58 -3.71
C ALA A 233 4.97 18.45 -5.18
N GLU A 234 5.91 18.49 -6.13
CA GLU A 234 5.66 18.45 -7.58
C GLU A 234 6.32 17.25 -8.29
N GLY A 235 6.81 16.24 -7.57
CA GLY A 235 7.40 15.05 -8.20
C GLY A 235 8.08 14.05 -7.27
N TYR A 236 8.68 13.04 -7.90
CA TYR A 236 9.32 11.89 -7.25
C TYR A 236 10.68 11.58 -7.85
N PHE A 237 11.62 11.12 -7.03
CA PHE A 237 12.93 10.63 -7.48
C PHE A 237 13.36 9.40 -6.67
N GLY A 238 13.69 8.29 -7.31
CA GLY A 238 14.03 7.04 -6.62
C GLY A 238 14.46 5.90 -7.56
N MET A 239 14.32 4.65 -7.10
CA MET A 239 14.73 3.47 -7.87
C MET A 239 13.74 2.30 -7.85
N GLN A 240 13.63 1.59 -8.96
CA GLN A 240 12.63 0.55 -9.21
C GLN A 240 13.25 -0.80 -9.54
N VAL A 241 12.51 -1.88 -9.30
CA VAL A 241 12.77 -3.23 -9.85
C VAL A 241 11.70 -3.56 -10.88
N ASN A 242 12.01 -3.32 -12.15
CA ASN A 242 11.04 -3.40 -13.24
C ASN A 242 10.87 -4.82 -13.77
N SER A 243 11.94 -5.60 -13.85
CA SER A 243 11.93 -7.01 -14.23
C SER A 243 13.11 -7.77 -13.60
N ALA A 244 13.28 -9.04 -13.96
CA ALA A 244 14.47 -9.82 -13.61
C ALA A 244 15.78 -9.30 -14.25
N THR A 245 15.69 -8.50 -15.31
CA THR A 245 16.83 -8.03 -16.12
C THR A 245 16.97 -6.51 -16.20
N GLU A 246 15.95 -5.75 -15.77
CA GLU A 246 15.93 -4.30 -15.83
C GLU A 246 15.52 -3.67 -14.48
N ARG A 247 16.33 -2.73 -14.03
CA ARG A 247 16.05 -1.81 -12.94
C ARG A 247 16.31 -0.38 -13.38
N ARG A 248 15.55 0.56 -12.82
CA ARG A 248 15.57 1.97 -13.23
C ARG A 248 15.85 2.87 -12.03
N ILE A 249 16.61 3.93 -12.27
CA ILE A 249 16.57 5.15 -11.47
C ILE A 249 15.57 6.08 -12.17
N LEU A 250 14.48 6.44 -11.50
CA LEU A 250 13.35 7.20 -12.07
C LEU A 250 13.24 8.57 -11.41
N PHE A 251 13.08 9.62 -12.22
CA PHE A 251 12.79 10.99 -11.80
C PHE A 251 11.62 11.54 -12.63
N SER A 252 10.55 11.95 -11.96
CA SER A 252 9.31 12.45 -12.57
C SER A 252 8.88 13.78 -11.96
N VAL A 253 8.31 14.67 -12.78
CA VAL A 253 7.76 15.97 -12.37
C VAL A 253 6.37 16.13 -12.99
N TRP A 254 5.35 16.39 -12.18
CA TRP A 254 4.00 16.64 -12.71
C TRP A 254 3.89 18.01 -13.38
N SER A 255 3.03 18.09 -14.39
CA SER A 255 2.49 19.36 -14.88
C SER A 255 1.73 20.11 -13.78
N PRO A 256 1.55 21.44 -13.87
CA PRO A 256 0.47 22.15 -13.16
C PRO A 256 -0.94 21.75 -13.63
N PHE A 257 -1.10 21.21 -14.84
CA PHE A 257 -2.40 20.81 -15.39
C PHE A 257 -2.87 19.48 -14.80
N GLN A 258 -4.11 19.45 -14.31
CA GLN A 258 -4.72 18.26 -13.71
C GLN A 258 -5.36 17.37 -14.79
N THR A 259 -4.64 16.31 -15.17
CA THR A 259 -5.12 15.29 -16.12
C THR A 259 -4.38 13.98 -15.92
N ASP A 260 -5.01 12.88 -16.32
CA ASP A 260 -4.39 11.54 -16.41
C ASP A 260 -3.88 11.22 -17.82
N ASP A 261 -4.16 12.07 -18.82
CA ASP A 261 -3.62 11.95 -20.18
C ASP A 261 -2.59 13.06 -20.48
N PRO A 262 -1.28 12.77 -20.61
CA PRO A 262 -0.26 13.77 -20.91
C PRO A 262 -0.44 14.45 -22.28
N ASN A 263 -1.17 13.83 -23.21
CA ASN A 263 -1.46 14.43 -24.52
C ASN A 263 -2.47 15.58 -24.40
N SER A 264 -3.30 15.59 -23.36
CA SER A 264 -4.28 16.66 -23.09
C SER A 264 -3.69 17.90 -22.41
N ILE A 265 -2.42 17.89 -22.01
CA ILE A 265 -1.76 19.02 -21.33
C ILE A 265 -1.54 20.18 -22.33
N PRO A 266 -2.04 21.40 -22.04
CA PRO A 266 -1.74 22.59 -22.84
C PRO A 266 -0.24 22.86 -22.97
N ALA A 267 0.20 23.37 -24.13
CA ALA A 267 1.62 23.55 -24.43
C ALA A 267 2.37 24.47 -23.43
N ASP A 268 1.69 25.47 -22.86
CA ASP A 268 2.23 26.37 -21.84
C ASP A 268 2.29 25.76 -20.43
N GLN A 269 1.69 24.58 -20.25
CA GLN A 269 1.63 23.81 -19.00
C GLN A 269 2.39 22.48 -19.07
N LYS A 270 2.91 22.07 -20.24
CA LYS A 270 3.80 20.91 -20.34
C LYS A 270 5.13 21.17 -19.61
N THR A 271 5.64 20.15 -18.92
CA THR A 271 6.99 20.18 -18.34
C THR A 271 8.04 20.18 -19.45
N ILE A 272 8.99 21.09 -19.38
CA ILE A 272 10.02 21.29 -20.41
C ILE A 272 11.31 20.62 -19.95
N LEU A 273 11.96 19.84 -20.80
CA LEU A 273 13.29 19.28 -20.50
C LEU A 273 14.35 20.38 -20.70
N ASN A 274 15.09 20.74 -19.65
CA ASN A 274 16.25 21.64 -19.77
C ASN A 274 17.49 20.87 -20.25
N ARG A 275 17.77 19.72 -19.63
CA ARG A 275 18.90 18.84 -19.95
C ARG A 275 18.68 17.42 -19.39
N ALA A 276 19.33 16.44 -20.01
CA ALA A 276 19.34 15.04 -19.57
C ALA A 276 20.78 14.53 -19.48
N GLY A 277 21.05 13.60 -18.57
CA GLY A 277 22.34 12.91 -18.51
C GLY A 277 22.50 11.87 -19.62
N SER A 278 23.75 11.56 -19.98
CA SER A 278 24.05 10.53 -20.99
C SER A 278 23.40 9.18 -20.63
N GLY A 279 22.73 8.54 -21.60
CA GLY A 279 22.05 7.27 -21.41
C GLY A 279 20.76 7.32 -20.58
N VAL A 280 20.20 8.50 -20.31
CA VAL A 280 18.89 8.67 -19.68
C VAL A 280 17.81 8.68 -20.76
N THR A 281 16.76 7.89 -20.57
CA THR A 281 15.56 7.89 -21.42
C THR A 281 14.58 8.94 -20.90
N ILE A 282 13.99 9.71 -21.82
CA ILE A 282 13.03 10.79 -21.55
C ILE A 282 11.66 10.41 -22.11
N GLY A 283 10.59 10.81 -21.43
CA GLY A 283 9.21 10.69 -21.92
C GLY A 283 8.22 11.47 -21.05
N GLU A 284 6.93 11.21 -21.27
CA GLU A 284 5.82 11.72 -20.44
C GLU A 284 5.20 10.56 -19.63
N PHE A 285 4.38 10.87 -18.63
CA PHE A 285 3.60 9.91 -17.83
C PHE A 285 2.17 10.41 -17.58
N GLY A 286 1.28 9.50 -17.15
CA GLY A 286 -0.15 9.72 -16.93
C GLY A 286 -0.78 8.63 -16.04
N ASN A 287 -2.10 8.66 -15.85
CA ASN A 287 -2.91 7.79 -14.97
C ASN A 287 -2.71 7.97 -13.44
N GLU A 288 -1.90 8.94 -13.03
CA GLU A 288 -1.67 9.30 -11.62
C GLU A 288 -1.42 10.82 -11.50
N GLY A 289 -2.22 11.60 -12.24
CA GLY A 289 -1.77 12.88 -12.79
C GLY A 289 -0.79 12.65 -13.95
N SER A 290 -0.37 13.73 -14.62
CA SER A 290 0.49 13.67 -15.80
C SER A 290 1.66 14.66 -15.76
N GLY A 291 2.73 14.36 -16.50
CA GLY A 291 3.91 15.22 -16.57
C GLY A 291 5.10 14.58 -17.28
N GLY A 292 6.30 15.12 -17.04
CA GLY A 292 7.56 14.66 -17.62
C GLY A 292 8.23 13.62 -16.74
N GLN A 293 8.75 12.56 -17.35
CA GLN A 293 9.54 11.53 -16.66
C GLN A 293 10.87 11.24 -17.37
N SER A 294 11.84 10.87 -16.57
CA SER A 294 13.20 10.56 -17.00
C SER A 294 13.71 9.36 -16.22
N TYR A 295 14.30 8.38 -16.90
CA TYR A 295 14.88 7.23 -16.22
C TYR A 295 16.21 6.78 -16.78
N TYR A 296 17.09 6.34 -15.90
CA TYR A 296 18.34 5.68 -16.24
C TYR A 296 18.22 4.18 -15.96
N LYS A 297 18.49 3.34 -16.96
CA LYS A 297 18.60 1.89 -16.77
C LYS A 297 19.90 1.60 -16.02
N TYR A 298 19.78 1.15 -14.77
CA TYR A 298 20.91 0.83 -13.92
C TYR A 298 20.50 -0.31 -12.99
N ASN A 299 21.11 -1.48 -13.22
CA ASN A 299 20.85 -2.71 -12.47
C ASN A 299 21.51 -2.66 -11.09
N TRP A 300 20.97 -1.79 -10.22
CA TRP A 300 21.33 -1.68 -8.82
C TRP A 300 21.09 -3.00 -8.07
N VAL A 301 21.88 -3.25 -7.03
CA VAL A 301 21.91 -4.52 -6.29
C VAL A 301 21.53 -4.27 -4.83
N ALA A 302 20.71 -5.15 -4.26
CA ALA A 302 20.35 -5.08 -2.85
C ALA A 302 21.57 -5.29 -1.93
N GLY A 303 21.47 -4.78 -0.70
CA GLY A 303 22.57 -4.70 0.28
C GLY A 303 23.44 -3.43 0.14
N GLN A 304 23.42 -2.79 -1.03
CA GLN A 304 24.21 -1.57 -1.28
C GLN A 304 23.44 -0.28 -0.96
N THR A 305 24.18 0.77 -0.62
CA THR A 305 23.64 2.12 -0.39
C THR A 305 23.82 3.01 -1.61
N TYR A 306 22.72 3.64 -2.02
CA TYR A 306 22.63 4.55 -3.17
C TYR A 306 22.29 5.96 -2.70
N LYS A 307 22.85 6.99 -3.35
CA LYS A 307 22.68 8.39 -2.91
C LYS A 307 21.89 9.19 -3.95
N PHE A 308 20.93 9.96 -3.46
CA PHE A 308 20.00 10.74 -4.27
C PHE A 308 20.11 12.20 -3.88
N LEU A 309 20.43 13.06 -4.84
CA LEU A 309 20.44 14.52 -4.68
C LEU A 309 19.40 15.13 -5.61
N LEU A 310 18.49 15.92 -5.06
CA LEU A 310 17.49 16.69 -5.78
C LEU A 310 17.74 18.18 -5.53
N LYS A 311 17.61 18.99 -6.58
CA LYS A 311 17.54 20.46 -6.51
C LYS A 311 16.19 20.94 -7.02
N GLY A 312 15.63 21.99 -6.40
CA GLY A 312 14.44 22.70 -6.89
C GLY A 312 14.52 24.19 -6.59
N GLU A 313 14.58 25.02 -7.63
CA GLU A 313 14.68 26.48 -7.50
C GLU A 313 13.79 27.22 -8.51
N PRO A 314 13.16 28.35 -8.13
CA PRO A 314 12.43 29.19 -9.06
C PRO A 314 13.37 29.90 -10.04
N ASP A 315 12.98 30.00 -11.31
CA ASP A 315 13.79 30.62 -12.37
C ASP A 315 13.60 32.14 -12.50
N GLY A 316 12.81 32.75 -11.61
CA GLY A 316 12.46 34.18 -11.63
C GLY A 316 11.42 34.58 -12.68
N THR A 317 10.99 33.66 -13.56
CA THR A 317 10.05 33.91 -14.68
C THR A 317 8.70 33.17 -14.51
N GLY A 318 8.35 32.83 -13.27
CA GLY A 318 7.14 32.09 -12.92
C GLY A 318 7.22 30.58 -13.22
N LYS A 319 8.43 30.01 -13.26
CA LYS A 319 8.67 28.58 -13.46
C LYS A 319 9.68 28.08 -12.41
N THR A 320 9.69 26.78 -12.13
CA THR A 320 10.65 26.15 -11.22
C THR A 320 11.44 25.08 -11.95
N ASP A 321 12.75 25.08 -11.75
CA ASP A 321 13.69 24.09 -12.26
C ASP A 321 13.98 23.02 -11.22
N TYR A 322 13.64 21.76 -11.54
CA TYR A 322 13.90 20.58 -10.72
C TYR A 322 14.98 19.72 -11.37
N THR A 323 16.08 19.45 -10.67
CA THR A 323 17.21 18.69 -11.22
C THR A 323 17.62 17.56 -10.29
N ALA A 324 17.80 16.36 -10.83
CA ALA A 324 18.07 15.15 -10.06
C ALA A 324 19.41 14.52 -10.44
N TRP A 325 20.21 14.18 -9.44
CA TRP A 325 21.47 13.44 -9.59
C TRP A 325 21.48 12.19 -8.71
N PHE A 326 22.04 11.12 -9.26
CA PHE A 326 22.20 9.82 -8.63
C PHE A 326 23.68 9.47 -8.51
N LEU A 327 24.09 8.95 -7.35
CA LEU A 327 25.45 8.47 -7.14
C LEU A 327 25.40 7.00 -6.65
N PRO A 328 25.87 6.04 -7.47
CA PRO A 328 25.97 4.64 -7.07
C PRO A 328 27.13 4.41 -6.07
N PRO A 329 27.14 3.28 -5.36
CA PRO A 329 28.23 2.91 -4.45
C PRO A 329 29.56 2.77 -5.20
N GLY A 330 30.67 3.05 -4.52
CA GLY A 330 32.01 2.84 -5.06
C GLY A 330 32.50 3.90 -6.05
N THR A 331 31.77 5.00 -6.25
CA THR A 331 32.18 6.14 -7.09
C THR A 331 31.96 7.47 -6.36
N SER A 332 32.68 8.51 -6.79
CA SER A 332 32.49 9.92 -6.41
C SER A 332 31.76 10.74 -7.49
N ALA A 333 31.62 10.20 -8.71
CA ALA A 333 31.06 10.93 -9.85
C ALA A 333 29.53 10.85 -9.87
N TRP A 334 28.87 11.97 -9.55
CA TRP A 334 27.42 12.12 -9.64
C TRP A 334 26.95 11.99 -11.09
N LYS A 335 25.87 11.24 -11.31
CA LYS A 335 25.20 11.13 -12.59
C LYS A 335 23.96 12.02 -12.62
N LEU A 336 23.93 13.01 -13.51
CA LEU A 336 22.70 13.71 -13.87
C LEU A 336 21.67 12.71 -14.41
N ILE A 337 20.45 12.75 -13.90
CA ILE A 337 19.30 12.08 -14.50
C ILE A 337 18.65 13.05 -15.48
N ALA A 338 17.95 14.07 -14.99
CA ALA A 338 17.45 15.16 -15.81
C ALA A 338 17.32 16.46 -15.01
N SER A 339 17.13 17.55 -15.74
CA SER A 339 16.61 18.82 -15.26
C SER A 339 15.32 19.13 -16.01
N TRP A 340 14.22 19.29 -15.27
CA TRP A 340 12.88 19.59 -15.78
C TRP A 340 12.43 20.97 -15.29
N LYS A 341 11.93 21.79 -16.20
CA LYS A 341 11.28 23.07 -15.93
C LYS A 341 9.77 22.86 -15.84
N ARG A 342 9.20 23.15 -14.67
CA ARG A 342 7.75 23.14 -14.45
C ARG A 342 7.20 24.56 -14.66
N PRO A 343 6.34 24.79 -15.66
CA PRO A 343 5.73 26.11 -15.87
C PRO A 343 4.71 26.45 -14.77
N GLN A 344 4.28 27.72 -14.75
CA GLN A 344 3.24 28.25 -13.84
C GLN A 344 3.48 27.88 -12.36
N THR A 345 4.75 27.86 -11.94
CA THR A 345 5.22 27.39 -10.64
C THR A 345 6.33 28.31 -10.16
N ASN A 346 6.23 28.88 -8.95
CA ASN A 346 7.28 29.73 -8.39
C ASN A 346 7.60 29.26 -6.98
N THR A 347 8.37 28.18 -6.85
CA THR A 347 8.65 27.55 -5.56
C THR A 347 10.06 26.93 -5.48
N TYR A 348 10.52 26.81 -4.24
CA TYR A 348 11.60 25.93 -3.80
C TYR A 348 11.03 24.57 -3.37
N LEU A 349 11.90 23.58 -3.06
CA LEU A 349 11.48 22.25 -2.64
C LEU A 349 10.59 22.29 -1.39
N LYS A 350 9.52 21.49 -1.41
CA LYS A 350 8.52 21.35 -0.33
C LYS A 350 8.03 19.89 -0.26
N ARG A 351 7.32 19.53 0.82
CA ARG A 351 6.73 18.20 1.06
C ARG A 351 7.74 17.05 0.88
N PHE A 352 8.86 17.15 1.58
CA PHE A 352 9.95 16.18 1.55
C PHE A 352 9.46 14.83 2.09
N HIS A 353 9.55 13.79 1.28
CA HIS A 353 9.11 12.45 1.68
C HIS A 353 9.87 11.34 0.96
N SER A 354 9.69 10.11 1.44
CA SER A 354 10.07 8.86 0.78
C SER A 354 8.89 7.91 0.81
N PHE A 355 8.81 6.95 -0.12
CA PHE A 355 7.77 5.92 -0.09
C PHE A 355 8.26 4.54 -0.56
N LEU A 356 7.51 3.53 -0.17
CA LEU A 356 7.63 2.15 -0.64
C LEU A 356 6.30 1.73 -1.26
N GLU A 357 6.37 1.28 -2.51
CA GLU A 357 5.22 0.87 -3.32
C GLU A 357 5.47 -0.50 -3.97
N ASN A 358 4.38 -1.26 -4.14
CA ASN A 358 4.30 -2.32 -5.14
C ASN A 358 3.39 -1.90 -6.31
N PHE A 359 3.91 -1.87 -7.54
CA PHE A 359 3.17 -1.60 -8.76
C PHE A 359 2.75 -2.87 -9.53
N ASN A 360 3.07 -4.07 -9.04
CA ASN A 360 2.66 -5.34 -9.64
C ASN A 360 1.66 -6.10 -8.75
N PRO A 361 0.36 -6.22 -9.13
CA PRO A 361 -0.64 -6.90 -8.31
C PRO A 361 -0.35 -8.39 -8.10
N GLU A 362 0.39 -9.07 -8.98
CA GLU A 362 0.72 -10.48 -8.78
C GLU A 362 1.78 -10.69 -7.67
N ASN A 363 2.56 -9.65 -7.34
CA ASN A 363 3.66 -9.73 -6.35
C ASN A 363 3.27 -9.18 -4.96
N GLY A 364 1.97 -9.01 -4.68
CA GLY A 364 1.48 -8.53 -3.38
C GLY A 364 1.83 -9.45 -2.22
N TYR A 365 1.78 -10.76 -2.42
CA TYR A 365 2.13 -11.77 -1.40
C TYR A 365 3.61 -11.78 -1.00
N GLN A 366 4.45 -10.97 -1.64
CA GLN A 366 5.87 -10.85 -1.32
C GLN A 366 6.09 -9.62 -0.43
N GLY A 367 6.77 -9.81 0.69
CA GLY A 367 7.27 -8.70 1.50
C GLY A 367 8.41 -7.95 0.79
N ARG A 368 8.49 -6.65 1.02
CA ARG A 368 9.54 -5.74 0.53
C ARG A 368 9.81 -4.68 1.61
N LYS A 369 11.06 -4.25 1.73
CA LYS A 369 11.55 -3.32 2.76
C LYS A 369 12.68 -2.44 2.22
N VAL A 370 12.80 -1.23 2.77
CA VAL A 370 13.84 -0.26 2.43
C VAL A 370 14.24 0.56 3.65
N GLU A 371 15.52 0.93 3.72
CA GLU A 371 16.10 1.80 4.73
C GLU A 371 16.51 3.14 4.11
N PHE A 372 16.22 4.24 4.81
CA PHE A 372 16.59 5.60 4.44
C PHE A 372 17.54 6.16 5.51
N LYS A 373 18.71 6.63 5.10
CA LYS A 373 19.80 7.11 5.97
C LYS A 373 20.27 8.51 5.57
N ASN A 374 20.90 9.19 6.53
CA ASN A 374 21.67 10.42 6.31
C ASN A 374 20.91 11.50 5.50
N GLN A 375 19.67 11.82 5.89
CA GLN A 375 18.89 12.86 5.20
C GLN A 375 19.43 14.25 5.51
N TRP A 376 19.57 15.08 4.48
CA TRP A 376 19.97 16.47 4.59
C TRP A 376 19.18 17.36 3.64
N VAL A 377 18.93 18.60 4.05
CA VAL A 377 18.48 19.67 3.15
C VAL A 377 19.51 20.79 3.12
N ARG A 378 19.57 21.53 2.01
CA ARG A 378 20.34 22.77 1.89
C ARG A 378 19.40 23.93 1.60
N THR A 379 19.43 24.96 2.44
CA THR A 379 18.71 26.21 2.22
C THR A 379 19.24 26.95 0.98
N SER A 380 18.46 27.91 0.47
CA SER A 380 18.87 28.78 -0.64
C SER A 380 20.02 29.73 -0.27
N ASP A 381 20.14 30.08 1.01
CA ASP A 381 21.32 30.80 1.56
C ASP A 381 22.58 29.92 1.62
N GLY A 382 22.43 28.61 1.52
CA GLY A 382 23.51 27.64 1.37
C GLY A 382 23.87 26.83 2.62
N THR A 383 23.12 26.99 3.71
CA THR A 383 23.26 26.22 4.95
C THR A 383 22.75 24.78 4.78
N TRP A 384 23.60 23.79 5.08
CA TRP A 384 23.20 22.39 5.18
C TRP A 384 22.58 22.12 6.57
N MET A 385 21.43 21.44 6.61
CA MET A 385 20.74 21.09 7.86
C MET A 385 20.34 19.60 7.86
N PRO A 386 20.61 18.86 8.95
CA PRO A 386 20.29 17.44 9.05
C PRO A 386 18.80 17.23 9.27
N VAL A 387 18.22 16.22 8.60
CA VAL A 387 16.82 15.84 8.76
C VAL A 387 16.80 14.54 9.57
N SER A 388 16.20 14.60 10.77
CA SER A 388 16.29 13.52 11.77
C SER A 388 14.93 13.06 12.31
N THR A 389 13.82 13.57 11.76
CA THR A 389 12.45 13.23 12.19
C THR A 389 11.53 13.03 10.99
N ALA A 390 10.66 12.03 11.05
CA ALA A 390 9.70 11.71 10.00
C ALA A 390 8.35 11.23 10.58
N LYS A 391 7.25 11.49 9.87
CA LYS A 391 5.89 11.02 10.20
C LYS A 391 5.43 9.97 9.20
N PHE A 392 5.02 8.81 9.70
CA PHE A 392 4.53 7.69 8.89
C PHE A 392 3.13 7.95 8.32
N SER A 393 2.89 7.56 7.06
CA SER A 393 1.56 7.54 6.46
C SER A 393 1.37 6.40 5.46
N VAL A 394 0.13 6.10 5.15
CA VAL A 394 -0.30 4.97 4.30
C VAL A 394 -1.31 5.45 3.25
N ASP A 395 -1.47 4.68 2.19
CA ASP A 395 -2.40 4.96 1.10
C ASP A 395 -3.89 4.68 1.43
N ASN A 396 -4.75 4.90 0.44
CA ASN A 396 -6.18 4.63 0.55
C ASN A 396 -6.52 3.13 0.67
N THR A 397 -5.68 2.22 0.17
CA THR A 397 -5.85 0.76 0.32
C THR A 397 -5.84 0.36 1.80
N TYR A 398 -4.91 0.95 2.57
CA TYR A 398 -4.85 0.77 4.01
C TYR A 398 -6.03 1.45 4.70
N ASN A 399 -6.29 2.73 4.40
CA ASN A 399 -7.31 3.52 5.10
C ASN A 399 -8.74 2.96 4.87
N ALA A 400 -9.01 2.38 3.70
CA ALA A 400 -10.26 1.68 3.38
C ALA A 400 -10.34 0.25 3.97
N GLN A 401 -9.38 -0.14 4.81
CA GLN A 401 -9.28 -1.44 5.46
C GLN A 401 -9.39 -2.64 4.50
N GLN A 402 -8.95 -2.46 3.24
CA GLN A 402 -8.93 -3.56 2.27
C GLN A 402 -7.70 -4.45 2.49
N ARG A 403 -6.59 -3.86 2.94
CA ARG A 403 -5.35 -4.56 3.28
C ARG A 403 -4.44 -3.66 4.12
N ILE A 404 -3.82 -4.18 5.19
CA ILE A 404 -3.11 -3.38 6.21
C ILE A 404 -1.70 -3.88 6.57
N ASP A 405 -1.04 -4.63 5.70
CA ASP A 405 0.37 -5.03 5.84
C ASP A 405 1.33 -3.95 5.31
N ALA A 406 1.31 -2.78 5.95
CA ALA A 406 2.28 -1.70 5.75
C ALA A 406 2.70 -1.09 7.10
N MET A 407 4.00 -0.84 7.27
CA MET A 407 4.56 -0.19 8.46
C MET A 407 5.82 0.60 8.12
N GLY A 408 6.20 1.50 9.04
CA GLY A 408 7.48 2.18 9.03
C GLY A 408 8.05 2.25 10.45
N GLY A 409 9.30 2.65 10.56
CA GLY A 409 9.95 2.76 11.87
C GLY A 409 11.41 3.18 11.77
N THR A 410 12.17 2.88 12.83
CA THR A 410 13.62 3.05 12.85
C THR A 410 14.33 1.76 13.21
N SER A 411 15.55 1.59 12.69
CA SER A 411 16.44 0.47 12.97
C SER A 411 17.87 0.90 12.65
N ASN A 412 18.85 0.59 13.50
CA ASN A 412 20.28 0.89 13.26
C ASN A 412 20.56 2.35 12.83
N ASN A 413 19.91 3.32 13.48
CA ASN A 413 19.94 4.75 13.16
C ASN A 413 19.50 5.13 11.71
N ALA A 414 18.72 4.27 11.08
CA ALA A 414 18.01 4.53 9.82
C ALA A 414 16.51 4.60 10.05
N PHE A 415 15.79 5.33 9.20
CA PHE A 415 14.36 5.08 9.02
C PHE A 415 14.16 3.87 8.12
N TYR A 416 13.02 3.18 8.24
CA TYR A 416 12.63 2.15 7.28
C TYR A 416 11.14 2.22 6.92
N LEU A 417 10.81 1.66 5.76
CA LEU A 417 9.46 1.32 5.33
C LEU A 417 9.41 -0.16 4.95
N GLN A 418 8.29 -0.81 5.22
CA GLN A 418 8.03 -2.21 4.86
C GLN A 418 6.56 -2.38 4.49
N ASN A 419 6.28 -3.02 3.36
CA ASN A 419 4.92 -3.40 2.98
C ASN A 419 4.87 -4.75 2.24
N GLY A 420 3.65 -5.26 2.08
CA GLY A 420 3.40 -6.53 1.43
C GLY A 420 3.75 -7.75 2.28
N GLY A 421 3.52 -8.94 1.74
CA GLY A 421 3.88 -10.19 2.42
C GLY A 421 2.95 -10.63 3.56
N PHE A 422 1.87 -9.90 3.83
CA PHE A 422 0.84 -10.24 4.81
C PHE A 422 1.39 -10.44 6.25
N PHE A 423 2.33 -9.60 6.67
CA PHE A 423 2.76 -9.56 8.07
C PHE A 423 1.68 -8.98 8.99
N SER A 424 1.68 -9.39 10.26
CA SER A 424 0.60 -9.07 11.21
C SER A 424 0.90 -7.90 12.14
N THR A 425 2.16 -7.46 12.22
CA THR A 425 2.61 -6.29 12.99
C THR A 425 2.06 -5.00 12.39
N ILE A 426 1.54 -4.11 13.24
CA ILE A 426 0.96 -2.83 12.82
C ILE A 426 1.67 -1.67 13.51
N VAL A 427 1.93 -0.61 12.75
CA VAL A 427 2.32 0.71 13.23
C VAL A 427 1.20 1.67 12.86
N ALA A 428 0.76 2.51 13.80
CA ALA A 428 -0.33 3.45 13.56
C ALA A 428 0.07 4.50 12.50
N PRO A 429 -0.74 4.73 11.45
CA PRO A 429 -0.58 5.88 10.58
C PRO A 429 -0.54 7.18 11.41
N GLY A 430 0.44 8.04 11.11
CA GLY A 430 0.70 9.26 11.86
C GLY A 430 1.71 9.12 13.00
N THR A 431 2.22 7.93 13.33
CA THR A 431 3.35 7.77 14.25
C THR A 431 4.56 8.59 13.77
N GLN A 432 5.17 9.32 14.70
CA GLN A 432 6.40 10.07 14.48
C GLN A 432 7.61 9.23 14.90
N PHE A 433 8.67 9.29 14.11
CA PHE A 433 9.94 8.63 14.32
C PHE A 433 11.07 9.63 14.32
N SER A 434 12.12 9.35 15.09
CA SER A 434 13.36 10.12 15.09
C SER A 434 14.58 9.20 15.08
N VAL A 435 15.64 9.67 14.43
CA VAL A 435 17.00 9.09 14.45
C VAL A 435 17.97 10.09 15.05
N THR A 436 19.17 9.67 15.45
CA THR A 436 20.25 10.59 15.78
C THR A 436 20.59 11.41 14.54
N ALA A 437 20.50 12.73 14.66
CA ALA A 437 20.79 13.66 13.57
C ALA A 437 22.23 13.46 13.06
N PRO A 438 22.44 13.30 11.74
CA PRO A 438 23.78 13.27 11.18
C PRO A 438 24.59 14.51 11.54
N SER A 439 25.85 14.33 11.94
CA SER A 439 26.73 15.43 12.40
C SER A 439 27.58 16.05 11.28
N GLN A 440 27.66 15.42 10.11
CA GLN A 440 28.45 15.87 8.97
C GLN A 440 27.57 15.92 7.72
N ALA A 441 27.53 17.09 7.08
CA ALA A 441 26.86 17.30 5.80
C ALA A 441 27.51 16.43 4.70
N PRO A 442 26.77 16.02 3.66
CA PRO A 442 27.33 15.24 2.57
C PRO A 442 28.39 16.07 1.84
N ASN A 443 29.61 15.53 1.72
CA ASN A 443 30.71 16.15 0.99
C ASN A 443 30.41 16.11 -0.52
N ILE A 444 29.82 17.18 -1.05
CA ILE A 444 29.44 17.35 -2.45
C ILE A 444 29.89 18.73 -2.90
N ASP A 445 30.78 18.79 -3.88
CA ASP A 445 31.04 20.03 -4.61
C ASP A 445 29.90 20.29 -5.60
N LEU A 446 28.94 21.12 -5.17
CA LEU A 446 27.77 21.48 -5.95
C LEU A 446 28.12 22.24 -7.25
N SER A 447 29.32 22.81 -7.37
CA SER A 447 29.77 23.55 -8.56
C SER A 447 30.23 22.64 -9.70
N THR A 448 30.56 21.37 -9.41
CA THR A 448 31.06 20.38 -10.37
C THR A 448 30.00 19.35 -10.80
N LEU A 449 28.75 19.52 -10.36
CA LEU A 449 27.64 18.65 -10.75
C LEU A 449 27.30 18.78 -12.26
N PRO A 450 27.14 17.67 -13.00
CA PRO A 450 26.85 17.69 -14.44
C PRO A 450 25.42 18.16 -14.79
#